data_AF-A0A537NWG0-F1
#
_entry.id   AF-A0A537NWG0-F1
#
_cell.length_a   1.000
_cell.length_b   1.000
_cell.length_c   1.000
_cell.angle_alpha   90.00
_cell.angle_beta   90.00
_cell.angle_gamma   90.00
#
_symmetry.space_group_name_H-M   'P 1'
#
loop_
_entity.id
_entity.type
_entity.pdbx_description
1 polymer ?
#
loop_
_entity_poly.entity_id
_entity_poly.type
_entity_poly.pdbx_seq_one_letter_code
_entity_poly.pdbx_strand_id
1 'polypeptide(L)'
;EAPVDFDYVICESTYGGKDRFERSEQKRREVLGAELRAAASRQGAVLIPSFAVERTQEILVDLIALMDTGVIPHAPVFIDSPLALKATEIFSHHAKELRNGEALAKALESPYVKPTGLPHHYRGERHVRGRPHPPSSQEQPVQAQCHHPAGRLPGHGHPRTPP
;
A
#
# COMPACT_ATOMS: atom_id res chain seq x y z
N GLU A 1 2.54 34.79 0.83
CA GLU A 1 1.30 35.58 0.61
C GLU A 1 0.51 34.93 -0.53
N ALA A 2 -0.81 34.96 -0.47
CA ALA A 2 -1.63 34.54 -1.60
C ALA A 2 -1.52 35.60 -2.70
N PRO A 3 -1.53 35.21 -3.99
CA PRO A 3 -1.37 36.17 -5.08
C PRO A 3 -2.61 37.07 -5.19
N VAL A 4 -2.41 38.34 -5.52
CA VAL A 4 -3.43 39.40 -5.59
C VAL A 4 -3.58 39.90 -7.04
N ASP A 5 -4.62 40.69 -7.31
CA ASP A 5 -4.92 41.32 -8.62
C ASP A 5 -5.28 40.35 -9.77
N PHE A 6 -6.31 39.51 -9.58
CA PHE A 6 -6.88 38.68 -10.65
C PHE A 6 -8.34 39.04 -10.95
N ASP A 7 -8.68 39.17 -12.23
CA ASP A 7 -10.05 39.38 -12.70
C ASP A 7 -10.88 38.09 -12.74
N TYR A 8 -10.23 36.96 -12.98
CA TYR A 8 -10.87 35.65 -13.09
C TYR A 8 -10.03 34.57 -12.41
N VAL A 9 -10.72 33.66 -11.72
CA VAL A 9 -10.11 32.48 -11.10
C VAL A 9 -10.90 31.25 -11.56
N ILE A 10 -10.19 30.27 -12.13
CA ILE A 10 -10.75 28.97 -12.49
C ILE A 10 -10.19 27.95 -11.51
N CYS A 11 -11.06 27.35 -10.70
CA CYS A 11 -10.68 26.33 -9.73
C CYS A 11 -11.47 25.04 -9.97
N GLU A 12 -10.84 23.90 -9.67
CA GLU A 12 -11.59 22.66 -9.58
C GLU A 12 -12.56 22.68 -8.37
N SER A 13 -13.61 21.86 -8.45
CA SER A 13 -14.62 21.75 -7.39
C SER A 13 -14.86 20.31 -6.95
N THR A 14 -13.88 19.42 -7.17
CA THR A 14 -13.95 17.98 -6.82
C THR A 14 -14.44 17.73 -5.39
N TYR A 15 -14.13 18.64 -4.46
CA TYR A 15 -14.61 18.61 -3.07
C TYR A 15 -15.37 19.86 -2.61
N GLY A 16 -15.81 20.74 -3.52
CA GLY A 16 -16.33 22.08 -3.19
C GLY A 16 -17.58 22.14 -2.28
N GLY A 17 -18.25 21.01 -2.05
CA GLY A 17 -19.43 20.92 -1.18
C GLY A 17 -19.31 19.90 -0.04
N LYS A 18 -18.09 19.45 0.30
CA LYS A 18 -17.86 18.47 1.37
C LYS A 18 -16.87 19.03 2.38
N ASP A 19 -17.30 19.11 3.64
CA ASP A 19 -16.38 19.37 4.75
C ASP A 19 -15.40 18.19 4.85
N ARG A 20 -14.16 18.43 4.43
CA ARG A 20 -13.05 17.54 4.75
C ARG A 20 -12.47 17.99 6.08
N PHE A 21 -12.56 17.12 7.07
CA PHE A 21 -11.56 17.14 8.13
C PHE A 21 -10.25 16.70 7.49
N GLU A 22 -9.36 17.64 7.20
CA GLU A 22 -7.98 17.31 6.85
C GLU A 22 -7.42 16.42 7.96
N ARG A 23 -7.19 15.15 7.62
CA ARG A 23 -6.46 14.27 8.53
C ARG A 23 -5.00 14.62 8.35
N SER A 24 -4.36 15.05 9.44
CA SER A 24 -2.91 15.10 9.50
C SER A 24 -2.32 13.76 9.06
N GLU A 25 -1.08 13.78 8.59
CA GLU A 25 -0.36 12.56 8.21
C GLU A 25 -0.41 11.49 9.32
N GLN A 26 -0.25 11.93 10.57
CA GLN A 26 -0.40 11.08 11.75
C GLN A 26 -1.79 10.45 11.84
N LYS A 27 -2.86 11.25 11.70
CA LYS A 27 -4.22 10.72 11.81
C LYS A 27 -4.58 9.76 10.68
N ARG A 28 -4.05 10.01 9.48
CA ARG A 28 -4.18 9.09 8.33
C ARG A 28 -3.49 7.76 8.63
N ARG A 29 -2.25 7.78 9.14
CA ARG A 29 -1.50 6.58 9.53
C ARG A 29 -2.14 5.80 10.66
N GLU A 30 -2.73 6.48 11.65
CA GLU A 30 -3.48 5.84 12.73
C GLU A 30 -4.64 4.98 12.20
N VAL A 31 -5.45 5.55 11.29
CA VAL A 31 -6.58 4.84 10.69
C VAL A 31 -6.10 3.67 9.85
N LEU A 32 -5.11 3.90 8.97
CA LEU A 32 -4.56 2.84 8.13
C LEU A 32 -3.94 1.70 8.96
N GLY A 33 -3.17 2.03 9.99
CA GLY A 33 -2.55 1.06 10.90
C GLY A 33 -3.58 0.26 11.70
N ALA A 34 -4.73 0.84 12.06
CA ALA A 34 -5.80 0.11 12.72
C ALA A 34 -6.39 -0.99 11.81
N GLU A 35 -6.70 -0.67 10.56
CA GLU A 35 -7.23 -1.63 9.58
C GLU A 35 -6.22 -2.76 9.28
N LEU A 36 -4.95 -2.40 9.09
CA LEU A 36 -3.89 -3.36 8.81
C LEU A 36 -3.63 -4.32 9.98
N ARG A 37 -3.63 -3.82 11.23
CA ARG A 37 -3.53 -4.69 12.41
C ARG A 37 -4.71 -5.64 12.53
N ALA A 38 -5.92 -5.14 12.28
CA ALA A 38 -7.12 -5.97 12.31
C ALA A 38 -7.07 -7.08 11.24
N ALA A 39 -6.57 -6.78 10.04
CA ALA A 39 -6.36 -7.80 9.01
C ALA A 39 -5.27 -8.80 9.40
N ALA A 40 -4.14 -8.32 9.92
CA ALA A 40 -3.02 -9.15 10.35
C ALA A 40 -3.40 -10.11 11.48
N SER A 41 -4.25 -9.68 12.44
CA SER A 41 -4.73 -10.56 13.52
C SER A 41 -5.60 -11.72 13.03
N ARG A 42 -6.15 -11.59 11.81
CA ARG A 42 -6.94 -12.63 11.13
C ARG A 42 -6.14 -13.38 10.05
N GLN A 43 -4.83 -13.12 9.94
CA GLN A 43 -3.97 -13.64 8.88
C GLN A 43 -4.52 -13.35 7.47
N GLY A 44 -5.20 -12.21 7.30
CA GLY A 44 -5.87 -11.82 6.06
C GLY A 44 -5.04 -10.83 5.23
N ALA A 45 -5.39 -10.74 3.94
CA ALA A 45 -4.87 -9.74 3.03
C ALA A 45 -5.69 -8.43 3.07
N VAL A 46 -5.06 -7.31 2.75
CA VAL A 46 -5.72 -6.01 2.56
C VAL A 46 -5.56 -5.58 1.10
N LEU A 47 -6.71 -5.37 0.45
CA LEU A 47 -6.80 -4.83 -0.91
C LEU A 47 -7.08 -3.33 -0.82
N ILE A 48 -6.20 -2.50 -1.37
CA ILE A 48 -6.32 -1.04 -1.37
C ILE A 48 -6.45 -0.56 -2.82
N PRO A 49 -7.66 -0.28 -3.31
CA PRO A 49 -7.83 0.32 -4.64
C PRO A 49 -7.30 1.76 -4.62
N SER A 50 -6.40 2.10 -5.53
CA SER A 50 -5.86 3.44 -5.67
C SER A 50 -5.57 3.77 -7.13
N PHE A 51 -5.61 5.07 -7.46
CA PHE A 51 -5.06 5.55 -8.71
C PHE A 51 -3.55 5.29 -8.75
N ALA A 52 -3.05 4.93 -9.92
CA ALA A 52 -1.66 4.52 -10.12
C ALA A 52 -0.64 5.63 -9.81
N VAL A 53 -1.06 6.90 -9.88
CA VAL A 53 -0.22 8.08 -9.71
C VAL A 53 -0.63 8.84 -8.45
N GLU A 54 0.35 9.41 -7.75
CA GLU A 54 0.25 10.16 -6.49
C GLU A 54 -0.21 9.31 -5.28
N ARG A 55 -1.44 8.81 -5.28
CA ARG A 55 -2.04 8.16 -4.10
C ARG A 55 -1.38 6.82 -3.75
N THR A 56 -0.98 6.05 -4.76
CA THR A 56 -0.25 4.80 -4.56
C THR A 56 1.08 5.04 -3.84
N GLN A 57 1.79 6.11 -4.20
CA GLN A 57 3.07 6.50 -3.62
C GLN A 57 2.91 6.95 -2.17
N GLU A 58 1.87 7.76 -1.87
CA GLU A 58 1.54 8.17 -0.49
C GLU A 58 1.20 6.99 0.42
N ILE A 59 0.45 6.00 -0.09
CA ILE A 59 0.09 4.79 0.64
C ILE A 59 1.34 3.94 0.91
N LEU A 60 2.22 3.81 -0.09
CA LEU A 60 3.45 3.02 0.04
C LEU A 60 4.36 3.57 1.14
N VAL A 61 4.56 4.89 1.17
CA VAL A 61 5.34 5.57 2.20
C VAL A 61 4.78 5.30 3.58
N ASP A 62 3.46 5.38 3.75
CA ASP A 62 2.81 5.11 5.02
C ASP A 62 2.95 3.65 5.47
N LEU A 63 2.79 2.70 4.55
CA LEU A 63 2.93 1.27 4.84
C LEU A 63 4.34 0.96 5.37
N ILE A 64 5.37 1.47 4.69
CA ILE A 64 6.76 1.26 5.12
C ILE A 64 7.05 1.98 6.44
N ALA A 65 6.55 3.20 6.64
CA ALA A 65 6.73 3.90 7.91
C ALA A 65 6.06 3.16 9.08
N LEU A 66 4.86 2.62 8.88
CA LEU A 66 4.14 1.83 9.90
C LEU A 66 4.86 0.50 10.22
N MET A 67 5.49 -0.10 9.22
CA MET A 67 6.33 -1.29 9.37
C MET A 67 7.62 -0.98 10.14
N ASP A 68 8.37 0.03 9.73
CA ASP A 68 9.63 0.44 10.34
C ASP A 68 9.46 0.84 11.81
N THR A 69 8.31 1.43 12.16
CA THR A 69 7.97 1.82 13.54
C THR A 69 7.38 0.68 14.37
N GLY A 70 7.19 -0.50 13.79
CA GLY A 70 6.63 -1.68 14.47
C GLY A 70 5.14 -1.56 14.80
N VAL A 71 4.43 -0.57 14.25
CA VAL A 71 2.98 -0.40 14.44
C VAL A 71 2.21 -1.54 13.77
N ILE A 72 2.72 -2.03 12.64
CA ILE A 72 2.21 -3.21 11.94
C ILE A 72 3.34 -4.21 11.70
N PRO A 73 3.06 -5.53 11.60
CA PRO A 73 4.09 -6.49 11.24
C PRO A 73 4.58 -6.27 9.82
N HIS A 74 5.85 -6.61 9.59
CA HIS A 74 6.42 -6.70 8.25
C HIS A 74 5.63 -7.66 7.37
N ALA A 75 5.31 -7.22 6.16
CA ALA A 75 4.44 -7.93 5.24
C ALA A 75 4.79 -7.60 3.79
N PRO A 76 4.71 -8.54 2.85
CA PRO A 76 4.86 -8.22 1.44
C PRO A 76 3.76 -7.28 0.95
N VAL A 77 4.17 -6.25 0.22
CA VAL A 77 3.31 -5.28 -0.47
C VAL A 77 3.50 -5.47 -1.97
N PHE A 78 2.43 -5.81 -2.66
CA PHE A 78 2.40 -6.04 -4.10
C PHE A 78 1.76 -4.85 -4.81
N ILE A 79 2.42 -4.38 -5.87
CA ILE A 79 1.93 -3.30 -6.72
C ILE A 79 1.60 -3.89 -8.09
N ASP A 80 0.31 -4.13 -8.33
CA ASP A 80 -0.19 -4.79 -9.53
C ASP A 80 -0.65 -3.78 -10.58
N SER A 81 0.28 -2.94 -11.05
CA SER A 81 0.01 -2.07 -12.19
C SER A 81 1.24 -1.70 -12.98
N PRO A 82 1.30 -2.04 -14.28
CA PRO A 82 2.35 -1.54 -15.17
C PRO A 82 2.44 -0.01 -15.19
N LEU A 83 1.32 0.68 -14.99
CA LEU A 83 1.31 2.14 -14.90
C LEU A 83 1.85 2.62 -13.56
N ALA A 84 1.44 2.00 -12.45
CA ALA A 84 1.99 2.37 -11.15
C ALA A 84 3.48 2.08 -11.07
N LEU A 85 3.98 1.01 -11.69
CA LEU A 85 5.42 0.72 -11.78
C LEU A 85 6.18 1.80 -12.57
N LYS A 86 5.71 2.16 -13.77
CA LYS A 86 6.31 3.24 -14.56
C LYS A 86 6.26 4.58 -13.84
N ALA A 87 5.13 4.90 -13.21
CA ALA A 87 5.00 6.11 -12.40
C ALA A 87 6.00 6.08 -11.25
N THR A 88 6.07 4.97 -10.52
CA THR A 88 7.01 4.77 -9.43
C THR A 88 8.47 4.96 -9.85
N GLU A 89 8.88 4.45 -11.02
CA GLU A 89 10.22 4.69 -11.58
C GLU A 89 10.48 6.18 -11.81
N ILE A 90 9.54 6.88 -12.44
CA ILE A 90 9.63 8.34 -12.69
C ILE A 90 9.72 9.10 -11.36
N PHE A 91 8.86 8.78 -10.39
CA PHE A 91 8.86 9.43 -9.08
C PHE A 91 10.17 9.17 -8.31
N SER A 92 10.77 7.99 -8.45
CA SER A 92 12.08 7.67 -7.88
C SER A 92 13.19 8.54 -8.50
N HIS A 93 13.19 8.68 -9.84
CA HIS A 93 14.17 9.49 -10.55
C HIS A 93 14.09 10.98 -10.16
N HIS A 94 12.89 11.48 -9.89
CA HIS A 94 12.63 12.87 -9.49
C HIS A 94 12.42 13.06 -7.98
N ALA A 95 12.78 12.07 -7.15
CA ALA A 95 12.53 12.09 -5.71
C ALA A 95 13.06 13.37 -5.02
N LYS A 96 14.20 13.90 -5.48
CA LYS A 96 14.80 15.12 -4.92
C LYS A 96 13.98 16.40 -5.12
N GLU A 97 13.07 16.39 -6.10
CA GLU A 97 12.20 17.53 -6.44
C GLU A 97 10.86 17.47 -5.69
N LEU A 98 10.57 16.33 -5.04
CA LEU A 98 9.31 16.08 -4.36
C LEU A 98 9.44 16.34 -2.85
N ARG A 99 8.42 17.00 -2.28
CA ARG A 99 8.34 17.31 -0.84
C ARG A 99 8.57 16.08 0.06
N ASN A 100 8.13 14.90 -0.36
CA ASN A 100 8.28 13.64 0.40
C ASN A 100 9.10 12.59 -0.38
N GLY A 101 9.93 12.99 -1.34
CA GLY A 101 10.56 12.04 -2.25
C GLY A 101 11.62 11.15 -1.60
N GLU A 102 12.34 11.61 -0.57
CA GLU A 102 13.28 10.76 0.17
C GLU A 102 12.57 9.58 0.85
N ALA A 103 11.42 9.84 1.47
CA ALA A 103 10.60 8.81 2.09
C ALA A 103 10.06 7.82 1.06
N LEU A 104 9.69 8.31 -0.13
CA LEU A 104 9.26 7.47 -1.24
C LEU A 104 10.40 6.61 -1.79
N ALA A 105 11.59 7.17 -2.02
CA ALA A 105 12.76 6.43 -2.47
C ALA A 105 13.09 5.29 -1.49
N LYS A 106 13.14 5.60 -0.19
CA LYS A 106 13.32 4.59 0.87
C LYS A 106 12.23 3.51 0.84
N ALA A 107 10.98 3.92 0.66
CA ALA A 107 9.87 2.96 0.61
C ALA A 107 9.99 2.02 -0.59
N LEU A 108 10.46 2.50 -1.73
CA LEU A 108 10.67 1.72 -2.95
C LEU A 108 11.86 0.76 -2.88
N GLU A 109 12.90 1.14 -2.15
CA GLU A 109 14.05 0.28 -1.88
C GLU A 109 13.76 -0.79 -0.81
N SER A 110 12.63 -0.68 -0.12
CA SER A 110 12.25 -1.61 0.94
C SER A 110 12.13 -3.04 0.40
N PRO A 111 12.70 -4.05 1.09
CA PRO A 111 12.62 -5.45 0.67
C PRO A 111 11.17 -5.99 0.70
N TYR A 112 10.24 -5.27 1.33
CA TYR A 112 8.84 -5.63 1.43
C TYR A 112 8.02 -5.26 0.19
N VAL A 113 8.50 -4.32 -0.63
CA VAL A 113 7.80 -3.88 -1.84
C VAL A 113 8.16 -4.79 -3.01
N LYS A 114 7.14 -5.38 -3.63
CA LYS A 114 7.27 -6.36 -4.72
C LYS A 114 6.49 -5.89 -5.94
N PRO A 115 7.18 -5.45 -7.01
CA PRO A 115 6.55 -5.26 -8.32
C PRO A 115 5.95 -6.56 -8.84
N THR A 116 4.64 -6.64 -9.04
CA THR A 116 4.01 -7.81 -9.72
C THR A 116 4.12 -7.65 -11.23
N GLY A 117 5.36 -7.65 -11.73
CA GLY A 117 5.67 -7.74 -13.16
C GLY A 117 5.86 -9.17 -13.67
N LEU A 118 5.74 -10.19 -12.82
CA LEU A 118 6.00 -11.59 -13.20
C LEU A 118 4.68 -12.39 -13.30
N PRO A 119 4.39 -13.03 -14.46
CA PRO A 119 3.13 -13.73 -14.73
C PRO A 119 2.83 -14.98 -13.86
N HIS A 120 3.65 -15.28 -12.85
CA HIS A 120 3.56 -16.51 -12.06
C HIS A 120 2.89 -16.37 -10.68
N HIS A 121 2.59 -15.17 -10.20
CA HIS A 121 2.08 -14.99 -8.82
C HIS A 121 0.55 -15.09 -8.65
N TYR A 122 -0.21 -15.29 -9.73
CA TYR A 122 -1.68 -15.41 -9.71
C TYR A 122 -2.24 -16.78 -9.24
N ARG A 123 -1.43 -17.64 -8.59
CA ARG A 123 -1.87 -18.99 -8.17
C ARG A 123 -2.32 -19.09 -6.70
N GLY A 124 -2.68 -17.98 -6.06
CA GLY A 124 -3.16 -17.97 -4.66
C GLY A 124 -4.68 -17.88 -4.49
N GLU A 125 -5.39 -17.21 -5.38
CA GLU A 125 -6.77 -16.77 -5.12
C GLU A 125 -7.76 -17.38 -6.11
N ARG A 126 -7.98 -18.70 -6.01
CA ARG A 126 -9.14 -19.36 -6.62
C ARG A 126 -10.07 -19.90 -5.53
N HIS A 127 -10.71 -19.00 -4.78
CA HIS A 127 -11.93 -19.35 -4.05
C HIS A 127 -12.96 -18.23 -3.90
N VAL A 128 -13.02 -17.28 -4.85
CA VAL A 128 -14.17 -16.37 -4.96
C VAL A 128 -14.95 -16.76 -6.21
N ARG A 129 -16.13 -17.36 -6.01
CA ARG A 129 -17.07 -17.67 -7.09
C ARG A 129 -17.65 -16.36 -7.64
N GLY A 130 -17.16 -15.95 -8.80
CA GLY A 130 -17.66 -14.84 -9.60
C GLY A 130 -16.52 -14.35 -10.50
N ARG A 131 -16.72 -14.33 -11.82
CA ARG A 131 -15.70 -13.78 -12.73
C ARG A 131 -15.59 -12.28 -12.44
N PRO A 132 -14.46 -11.76 -11.92
CA PRO A 132 -14.31 -10.32 -11.80
C PRO A 132 -14.06 -9.75 -13.19
N HIS A 133 -14.74 -8.67 -13.55
CA HIS A 133 -14.29 -7.81 -14.63
C HIS A 133 -12.90 -7.27 -14.25
N PRO A 134 -11.91 -7.26 -15.15
CA PRO A 134 -10.65 -6.60 -14.87
C PRO A 134 -10.93 -5.11 -14.58
N PRO A 135 -10.36 -4.53 -13.53
CA PRO A 135 -10.55 -3.13 -13.24
C PRO A 135 -9.99 -2.28 -14.39
N SER A 136 -10.54 -1.08 -14.58
CA SER A 136 -10.11 -0.18 -15.65
C SER A 136 -8.62 0.14 -15.53
N SER A 137 -7.93 0.35 -16.66
CA SER A 137 -6.47 0.53 -16.70
C SER A 137 -5.91 1.70 -15.87
N GLN A 138 -6.77 2.51 -15.25
CA GLN A 138 -6.40 3.67 -14.42
C GLN A 138 -6.54 3.42 -12.90
N GLU A 139 -7.28 2.39 -12.49
CA GLU A 139 -7.47 2.02 -11.09
C GLU A 139 -7.05 0.58 -10.91
N GLN A 140 -5.88 0.35 -10.34
CA GLN A 140 -5.41 -1.00 -10.05
C GLN A 140 -4.94 -1.05 -8.60
N PRO A 141 -5.31 -2.11 -7.85
CA PRO A 141 -5.18 -2.10 -6.41
C PRO A 141 -3.74 -2.36 -5.95
N VAL A 142 -3.33 -1.68 -4.89
CA VAL A 142 -2.21 -2.10 -4.05
C VAL A 142 -2.70 -3.23 -3.16
N GLN A 143 -2.03 -4.38 -3.22
CA GLN A 143 -2.33 -5.53 -2.37
C GLN A 143 -1.26 -5.66 -1.29
N ALA A 144 -1.63 -5.47 -0.02
CA ALA A 144 -0.76 -5.77 1.11
C ALA A 144 -1.19 -7.10 1.74
N GLN A 145 -0.38 -8.14 1.61
CA GLN A 145 -0.65 -9.43 2.26
C GLN A 145 0.06 -9.49 3.60
N CYS A 146 -0.65 -9.18 4.68
CA CYS A 146 -0.11 -9.24 6.03
C CYS A 146 -0.04 -10.68 6.55
N HIS A 147 1.06 -11.39 6.25
CA HIS A 147 1.37 -12.64 6.91
C HIS A 147 2.19 -12.39 8.18
N HIS A 148 1.71 -12.89 9.32
CA HIS A 148 2.56 -13.03 10.49
C HIS A 148 3.66 -14.06 10.14
N PRO A 149 4.96 -13.77 10.36
CA PRO A 149 5.98 -14.78 10.21
C PRO A 149 5.60 -15.90 11.17
N ALA A 150 5.30 -17.08 10.64
CA ALA A 150 5.03 -18.24 11.47
C ALA A 150 6.24 -18.42 12.39
N GLY A 151 6.06 -18.13 13.67
CA GLY A 151 6.95 -18.64 14.69
C GLY A 151 7.05 -20.14 14.42
N ARG A 152 8.28 -20.61 14.20
CA ARG A 152 8.61 -22.01 14.11
C ARG A 152 7.93 -22.69 15.32
N LEU A 153 6.81 -23.38 15.08
CA LEU A 153 6.17 -24.18 16.12
C LEU A 153 7.27 -25.13 16.63
N PRO A 154 7.54 -25.22 17.94
CA PRO A 154 8.45 -26.23 18.46
C PRO A 154 7.90 -27.58 18.00
N GLY A 155 8.76 -28.35 17.31
CA GLY A 155 8.37 -29.61 16.73
C GLY A 155 7.69 -30.48 17.79
N HIS A 156 6.45 -30.88 17.53
CA HIS A 156 5.84 -31.98 18.26
C HIS A 156 6.62 -33.25 17.91
N GLY A 157 7.68 -33.50 18.69
CA GLY A 157 8.32 -34.80 18.77
C GLY A 157 7.30 -35.77 19.34
N HIS A 158 6.77 -36.63 18.48
CA HIS A 158 6.08 -37.84 18.92
C HIS A 158 7.06 -38.66 19.78
N PRO A 159 6.73 -39.02 21.03
CA PRO A 159 7.53 -39.98 21.77
C PRO A 159 7.39 -41.34 21.09
N ARG A 160 8.49 -41.85 20.52
CA ARG A 160 8.59 -43.26 20.12
C ARG A 160 8.75 -44.06 21.41
N THR A 161 7.73 -44.85 21.77
CA THR A 161 7.88 -45.94 22.73
C THR A 161 8.78 -47.02 22.11
N PRO A 162 9.91 -47.40 22.74
CA PRO A 162 10.71 -48.51 22.27
C PRO A 162 10.04 -49.87 22.57
N PRO A 163 10.33 -50.91 21.77
CA PRO A 163 9.91 -52.28 22.06
C PRO A 163 10.67 -52.89 23.25
#